data_AF-A0A956YE03-F1
#
_entry.id   AF-A0A956YE03-F1
#
_cell.length_a   1.000
_cell.length_b   1.000
_cell.length_c   1.000
_cell.angle_alpha   90.00
_cell.angle_beta   90.00
_cell.angle_gamma   90.00
#
_symmetry.space_group_name_H-M   'P 1'
#
loop_
_entity.id
_entity.type
_entity.pdbx_description
1 polymer ?
#
loop_
_entity_poly.entity_id
_entity_poly.type
_entity_poly.pdbx_seq_one_letter_code
_entity_poly.pdbx_strand_id
1 'polypeptide(L)'
;IQDIPILREIPPAFIVIAIILLLWAFLRQTRLVQYIYASGDNAEAAYTTGIPVQRIRLGTYVISGFFAAMAALALTMSLGSGSPTSGDAMTLDSIVAVVLGGTRLRGGQGGIAGAMMGVVILGVIRNIISFYDVPTWSQTLVDALIILIALAGPGFVRYVSDLIRRYRLQGGRAA
;
A
#
# COMPACT_ATOMS: atom_id res chain seq x y z
N ILE A 1 -19.23 -7.60 27.42
CA ILE A 1 -19.40 -6.65 26.29
C ILE A 1 -20.31 -7.33 25.25
N GLN A 2 -21.56 -7.60 25.62
CA GLN A 2 -22.49 -8.45 24.85
C GLN A 2 -23.83 -7.75 24.53
N ASP A 3 -24.00 -6.48 24.90
CA ASP A 3 -25.28 -5.76 24.82
C ASP A 3 -25.23 -4.54 23.89
N ILE A 4 -24.70 -4.71 22.67
CA ILE A 4 -24.84 -3.70 21.61
C ILE A 4 -25.36 -4.39 20.34
N PRO A 5 -26.68 -4.33 20.06
CA PRO A 5 -27.31 -5.12 18.98
C PRO A 5 -26.81 -4.77 17.58
N ILE A 6 -26.23 -3.58 17.40
CA ILE A 6 -25.70 -3.08 16.12
C ILE A 6 -24.42 -3.83 15.69
N LEU A 7 -23.68 -4.43 16.64
CA LEU A 7 -22.42 -5.14 16.37
C LEU A 7 -22.60 -6.60 15.89
N ARG A 8 -23.83 -7.15 15.89
CA ARG A 8 -24.08 -8.55 15.48
C ARG A 8 -24.27 -8.72 13.97
N GLU A 9 -24.79 -7.69 13.29
CA GLU A 9 -25.13 -7.77 11.86
C GLU A 9 -24.01 -7.25 10.93
N ILE A 10 -23.06 -6.50 11.48
CA ILE A 10 -21.95 -5.93 10.70
C ILE A 10 -20.71 -6.82 10.89
N PRO A 11 -20.15 -7.40 9.81
CA PRO A 11 -18.89 -8.12 9.92
C PRO A 11 -17.82 -7.22 10.55
N PRO A 12 -17.03 -7.70 11.53
CA PRO A 12 -16.06 -6.88 12.27
C PRO A 12 -15.05 -6.16 11.35
N ALA A 13 -14.81 -6.70 10.15
CA ALA A 13 -14.04 -6.05 9.10
C ALA A 13 -14.56 -4.66 8.72
N PHE A 14 -15.88 -4.48 8.58
CA PHE A 14 -16.47 -3.18 8.22
C PHE A 14 -16.30 -2.13 9.33
N ILE A 15 -16.33 -2.55 10.60
CA ILE A 15 -16.11 -1.66 11.74
C ILE A 15 -14.66 -1.18 11.76
N VAL A 16 -13.70 -2.08 11.56
CA VAL A 16 -12.27 -1.74 11.47
C VAL A 16 -12.02 -0.78 10.29
N ILE A 17 -12.61 -1.06 9.13
CA ILE A 17 -12.53 -0.20 7.94
C ILE A 17 -13.08 1.21 8.23
N ALA A 18 -14.25 1.30 8.87
CA ALA A 18 -14.87 2.57 9.21
C ALA A 18 -14.01 3.39 10.19
N ILE A 19 -13.44 2.74 11.21
CA ILE A 19 -12.52 3.38 12.18
C ILE A 19 -11.27 3.91 11.48
N ILE A 20 -10.67 3.14 10.58
CA ILE A 20 -9.48 3.55 9.81
C ILE A 20 -9.80 4.77 8.94
N LEU A 21 -10.96 4.78 8.27
CA LEU A 21 -11.39 5.91 7.44
C LEU A 21 -11.61 7.18 8.26
N LEU A 22 -12.20 7.05 9.45
CA LEU A 22 -12.47 8.17 10.34
C LEU A 22 -11.18 8.75 10.91
N LEU A 23 -10.27 7.89 11.39
CA LEU A 23 -8.92 8.27 11.80
C LEU A 23 -8.18 8.98 10.66
N TRP A 24 -8.24 8.44 9.45
CA TRP A 24 -7.58 9.06 8.31
C TRP A 24 -8.14 10.43 7.95
N ALA A 25 -9.47 10.59 7.95
CA ALA A 25 -10.12 11.85 7.65
C ALA A 25 -9.65 12.95 8.62
N PHE A 26 -9.48 12.59 9.90
CA PHE A 26 -8.95 13.49 10.91
C PHE A 26 -7.45 13.76 10.72
N LEU A 27 -6.65 12.71 10.48
CA LEU A 27 -5.21 12.82 10.33
C LEU A 27 -4.80 13.54 9.04
N ARG A 28 -5.57 13.44 7.95
CA ARG A 28 -5.24 14.03 6.65
C ARG A 28 -5.03 15.55 6.71
N GLN A 29 -5.72 16.23 7.63
CA GLN A 29 -5.60 17.69 7.80
C GLN A 29 -4.41 18.09 8.68
N THR A 30 -3.71 17.13 9.30
CA THR A 30 -2.57 17.43 10.18
C THR A 30 -1.30 17.74 9.39
N ARG A 31 -0.49 18.66 9.94
CA ARG A 31 0.84 19.01 9.38
C ARG A 31 1.75 17.79 9.26
N LEU A 32 1.57 16.80 10.13
CA LEU A 32 2.32 15.54 10.12
C LEU A 32 2.19 14.85 8.77
N VAL A 33 0.96 14.69 8.25
CA VAL A 33 0.70 14.04 6.97
C VAL A 33 1.32 14.82 5.81
N GLN A 34 1.19 16.14 5.80
CA GLN A 34 1.82 17.00 4.78
C GLN A 34 3.34 16.85 4.77
N TYR A 35 3.97 16.81 5.95
CA TYR A 35 5.41 16.59 6.07
C TYR A 35 5.84 15.19 5.62
N ILE A 36 5.04 14.15 5.89
CA ILE A 36 5.28 12.80 5.35
C ILE A 36 5.28 12.85 3.82
N TYR A 37 4.25 13.43 3.19
CA TYR A 37 4.17 13.52 1.73
C TYR A 37 5.33 14.35 1.15
N ALA A 38 5.64 15.52 1.71
CA ALA A 38 6.75 16.35 1.25
C ALA A 38 8.11 15.62 1.34
N SER A 39 8.35 14.92 2.46
CA SER A 39 9.58 14.14 2.67
C SER A 39 9.70 12.91 1.77
N GLY A 40 8.57 12.41 1.27
CA GLY A 40 8.48 11.28 0.36
C GLY A 40 8.58 11.66 -1.12
N ASP A 41 8.19 12.88 -1.51
CA ASP A 41 8.29 13.34 -2.91
C ASP A 41 9.72 13.78 -3.24
N ASN A 42 10.26 14.72 -2.47
CA ASN A 42 11.64 15.19 -2.61
C ASN A 42 12.23 15.56 -1.24
N ALA A 43 13.05 14.65 -0.71
CA ALA A 43 13.67 14.80 0.60
C ALA A 43 14.65 15.98 0.68
N GLU A 44 15.35 16.28 -0.41
CA GLU A 44 16.33 17.38 -0.47
C GLU A 44 15.60 18.73 -0.44
N ALA A 45 14.55 18.87 -1.25
CA ALA A 45 13.69 20.05 -1.21
C ALA A 45 13.02 20.23 0.16
N ALA A 46 12.47 19.16 0.75
CA ALA A 46 11.88 19.22 2.08
C ALA A 46 12.88 19.69 3.15
N TYR A 47 14.13 19.22 3.09
CA TYR A 47 15.19 19.64 4.01
C TYR A 47 15.52 21.14 3.87
N THR A 48 15.63 21.65 2.64
CA THR A 48 15.89 23.09 2.41
C THR A 48 14.76 24.00 2.92
N THR A 49 13.52 23.50 3.00
CA THR A 49 12.37 24.22 3.57
C THR A 49 12.27 24.13 5.10
N GLY A 50 13.26 23.52 5.78
CA GLY A 50 13.29 23.41 7.25
C GLY A 50 12.47 22.26 7.83
N ILE A 51 11.99 21.33 7.00
CA ILE A 51 11.25 20.14 7.46
C ILE A 51 12.27 19.14 8.04
N PRO A 52 12.09 18.65 9.29
CA PRO A 52 13.00 17.69 9.90
C PRO A 52 12.80 16.26 9.33
N VAL A 53 13.20 16.05 8.08
CA VAL A 53 13.00 14.82 7.28
C VAL A 53 13.33 13.55 8.07
N GLN A 54 14.46 13.55 8.78
CA GLN A 54 14.92 12.37 9.53
C GLN A 54 14.00 12.01 10.69
N ARG A 55 13.47 13.01 11.42
CA ARG A 55 12.53 12.77 12.54
C ARG A 55 11.18 12.27 12.03
N ILE A 56 10.72 12.83 10.91
CA ILE A 56 9.44 12.42 10.29
C ILE A 56 9.53 10.99 9.75
N ARG A 57 10.64 10.63 9.09
CA ARG A 57 10.89 9.26 8.64
C ARG A 57 10.93 8.28 9.80
N LEU A 58 11.68 8.60 10.86
CA LEU A 58 11.74 7.76 12.05
C LEU A 58 10.35 7.57 12.69
N GLY A 59 9.59 8.67 12.86
CA GLY A 59 8.23 8.62 13.38
C GLY A 59 7.30 7.74 12.52
N THR A 60 7.42 7.82 11.20
CA THR A 60 6.61 7.00 10.27
C THR A 60 6.94 5.51 10.41
N TYR A 61 8.22 5.14 10.53
CA TYR A 61 8.62 3.75 10.77
C TYR A 61 8.13 3.23 12.13
N VAL A 62 8.21 4.05 13.18
CA VAL A 62 7.71 3.69 14.52
C VAL A 62 6.20 3.45 14.50
N ILE A 63 5.44 4.33 13.85
CA ILE A 63 3.98 4.17 13.70
C ILE A 63 3.66 2.90 12.90
N SER A 64 4.37 2.65 11.80
CA SER A 64 4.21 1.41 11.02
C SER A 64 4.51 0.16 11.86
N GLY A 65 5.58 0.19 12.65
CA GLY A 65 5.95 -0.91 13.54
C GLY A 65 4.92 -1.15 14.63
N PHE A 66 4.33 -0.09 15.18
CA PHE A 66 3.24 -0.19 16.16
C PHE A 66 2.01 -0.89 15.57
N PHE A 67 1.57 -0.50 14.37
CA PHE A 67 0.45 -1.18 13.69
C PHE A 67 0.78 -2.62 13.30
N ALA A 68 2.01 -2.89 12.85
CA ALA A 68 2.46 -4.25 12.55
C ALA A 68 2.44 -5.14 13.81
N ALA A 69 2.88 -4.62 14.95
CA ALA A 69 2.82 -5.33 16.23
C ALA A 69 1.38 -5.63 16.66
N MET A 70 0.46 -4.65 16.51
CA MET A 70 -0.96 -4.88 16.78
C MET A 70 -1.58 -5.95 15.86
N ALA A 71 -1.24 -5.91 14.56
CA ALA A 71 -1.70 -6.91 13.60
C ALA A 71 -1.16 -8.31 13.93
N ALA A 72 0.12 -8.41 14.30
CA ALA A 72 0.75 -9.67 14.69
C ALA A 72 0.15 -10.24 15.99
N LEU A 73 -0.16 -9.39 16.98
CA LEU A 73 -0.86 -9.82 18.19
C LEU A 73 -2.25 -10.36 17.86
N ALA A 74 -3.03 -9.65 17.04
CA ALA A 74 -4.36 -10.11 16.61
C ALA A 74 -4.28 -11.44 15.84
N LEU A 75 -3.29 -11.60 14.95
CA LEU A 75 -3.07 -12.84 14.21
C LEU A 75 -2.71 -13.99 15.16
N THR A 76 -1.81 -13.76 16.13
CA THR A 76 -1.38 -14.77 17.10
C THR A 76 -2.55 -15.23 17.97
N MET A 77 -3.40 -14.29 18.41
CA MET A 77 -4.64 -14.60 19.14
C MET A 77 -5.61 -15.43 18.30
N SER A 78 -5.64 -15.21 16.98
CA SER A 78 -6.51 -15.97 16.07
C SER A 78 -5.98 -17.37 15.75
N LEU A 79 -4.66 -17.54 15.57
CA LEU A 79 -4.04 -18.82 15.23
C LEU A 79 -3.83 -19.72 16.45
N GLY A 80 -3.86 -19.15 17.67
CA GLY A 80 -3.55 -19.87 18.91
C GLY A 80 -2.11 -20.40 18.97
N SER A 81 -1.27 -20.07 18.00
CA SER A 81 0.11 -20.52 17.85
C SER A 81 0.97 -19.41 17.23
N GLY A 82 2.18 -19.23 17.76
CA GLY A 82 3.13 -18.23 17.30
C GLY A 82 4.11 -18.79 16.27
N SER A 83 3.62 -19.28 15.13
CA SER A 83 4.52 -19.71 14.05
C SER A 83 5.19 -18.50 13.40
N PRO A 84 6.54 -18.47 13.30
CA PRO A 84 7.25 -17.33 12.73
C PRO A 84 7.03 -17.17 11.22
N THR A 85 6.65 -18.25 10.51
CA THR A 85 6.45 -18.25 9.06
C THR A 85 5.07 -17.73 8.63
N SER A 86 4.12 -17.59 9.56
CA SER A 86 2.75 -17.17 9.23
C SER A 86 2.66 -15.73 8.71
N GLY A 87 3.68 -14.89 8.96
CA GLY A 87 3.70 -13.49 8.53
C GLY A 87 4.36 -13.23 7.18
N ASP A 88 5.09 -14.19 6.61
CA ASP A 88 5.95 -13.95 5.45
C ASP A 88 5.16 -13.46 4.23
N ALA A 89 4.06 -14.15 3.89
CA ALA A 89 3.20 -13.74 2.79
C ALA A 89 2.56 -12.36 3.02
N MET A 90 2.13 -12.08 4.25
CA MET A 90 1.41 -10.84 4.59
C MET A 90 2.22 -9.57 4.31
N THR A 91 3.56 -9.66 4.34
CA THR A 91 4.43 -8.54 3.97
C THR A 91 4.26 -8.15 2.50
N LEU A 92 4.33 -9.13 1.59
CA LEU A 92 4.15 -8.92 0.17
C LEU A 92 2.72 -8.44 -0.12
N ASP A 93 1.74 -9.10 0.49
CA ASP A 93 0.31 -8.80 0.34
C ASP A 93 -0.01 -7.34 0.67
N SER A 94 0.59 -6.84 1.75
CA SER A 94 0.40 -5.46 2.20
C SER A 94 0.90 -4.45 1.15
N ILE A 95 2.05 -4.74 0.52
CA ILE A 95 2.62 -3.89 -0.53
C ILE A 95 1.77 -3.99 -1.79
N VAL A 96 1.37 -5.21 -2.21
CA VAL A 96 0.51 -5.44 -3.39
C VAL A 96 -0.79 -4.66 -3.26
N ALA A 97 -1.49 -4.78 -2.13
CA ALA A 97 -2.78 -4.12 -1.91
C ALA A 97 -2.65 -2.59 -2.02
N VAL A 98 -1.61 -2.02 -1.41
CA VAL A 98 -1.40 -0.56 -1.38
C VAL A 98 -0.99 -0.01 -2.74
N VAL A 99 -0.18 -0.77 -3.51
CA VAL A 99 0.24 -0.42 -4.87
C VAL A 99 -0.91 -0.57 -5.87
N LEU A 100 -1.68 -1.65 -5.77
CA LEU A 100 -2.90 -1.86 -6.55
C LEU A 100 -3.92 -0.73 -6.29
N GLY A 101 -3.97 -0.24 -5.05
CA GLY A 101 -4.72 0.93 -4.64
C GLY A 101 -4.21 2.27 -5.19
N GLY A 102 -3.12 2.30 -5.97
CA GLY A 102 -2.59 3.49 -6.63
C GLY A 102 -1.58 4.30 -5.81
N THR A 103 -1.03 3.73 -4.73
CA THR A 103 0.01 4.39 -3.93
C THR A 103 1.36 4.30 -4.64
N ARG A 104 2.10 5.41 -4.75
CA ARG A 104 3.40 5.42 -5.43
C ARG A 104 4.51 4.86 -4.54
N LEU A 105 5.21 3.85 -5.03
CA LEU A 105 6.40 3.28 -4.37
C LEU A 105 7.55 4.29 -4.21
N ARG A 106 7.63 5.30 -5.08
CA ARG A 106 8.64 6.37 -5.00
C ARG A 106 8.33 7.42 -3.94
N GLY A 107 7.17 7.35 -3.29
CA GLY A 107 6.74 8.33 -2.29
C GLY A 107 6.03 9.55 -2.89
N GLY A 108 5.65 10.49 -2.02
CA GLY A 108 5.08 11.79 -2.40
C GLY A 108 3.59 11.81 -2.70
N GLN A 109 2.99 10.68 -3.10
CA GLN A 109 1.58 10.62 -3.48
C GLN A 109 0.95 9.27 -3.13
N GLY A 110 -0.26 9.32 -2.59
CA GLY A 110 -1.04 8.16 -2.18
C GLY A 110 -2.20 8.56 -1.28
N GLY A 111 -3.10 7.63 -0.97
CA GLY A 111 -4.22 7.91 -0.07
C GLY A 111 -4.85 6.63 0.44
N ILE A 112 -5.45 6.70 1.62
CA ILE A 112 -6.06 5.54 2.27
C ILE A 112 -7.25 5.03 1.46
N ALA A 113 -8.08 5.90 0.87
CA ALA A 113 -9.20 5.47 0.03
C ALA A 113 -8.77 4.54 -1.12
N GLY A 114 -7.64 4.84 -1.78
CA GLY A 114 -7.08 3.99 -2.83
C GLY A 114 -6.55 2.67 -2.27
N ALA A 115 -5.75 2.71 -1.20
CA ALA A 115 -5.24 1.51 -0.54
C ALA A 115 -6.37 0.56 -0.08
N MET A 116 -7.47 1.11 0.43
CA MET A 116 -8.63 0.34 0.86
C MET A 116 -9.31 -0.38 -0.29
N MET A 117 -9.50 0.31 -1.43
CA MET A 117 -10.00 -0.35 -2.65
C MET A 117 -9.04 -1.45 -3.10
N GLY A 118 -7.73 -1.23 -3.03
CA GLY A 118 -6.72 -2.24 -3.33
C GLY A 118 -6.81 -3.46 -2.42
N VAL A 119 -6.99 -3.29 -1.10
CA VAL A 119 -7.20 -4.40 -0.15
C VAL A 119 -8.46 -5.19 -0.48
N VAL A 120 -9.57 -4.51 -0.81
CA VAL A 120 -10.82 -5.18 -1.18
C VAL A 120 -10.66 -5.98 -2.48
N ILE A 121 -10.06 -5.38 -3.52
CA ILE A 121 -9.81 -6.06 -4.79
C ILE A 121 -8.91 -7.27 -4.58
N LEU A 122 -7.82 -7.12 -3.83
CA LEU A 122 -6.90 -8.21 -3.54
C LEU A 122 -7.59 -9.33 -2.74
N GLY A 123 -8.43 -8.96 -1.77
CA GLY A 123 -9.27 -9.91 -1.03
C GLY A 123 -10.22 -10.69 -1.93
N VAL A 124 -10.86 -10.05 -2.91
CA VAL A 124 -11.72 -10.72 -3.89
C VAL A 124 -10.90 -11.67 -4.77
N ILE A 125 -9.75 -11.24 -5.28
CA ILE A 125 -8.85 -12.10 -6.07
C ILE A 125 -8.46 -13.36 -5.27
N ARG A 126 -8.13 -13.20 -3.98
CA ARG A 126 -7.79 -14.32 -3.10
C ARG A 126 -8.95 -15.26 -2.85
N ASN A 127 -10.13 -14.73 -2.62
CA ASN A 127 -11.33 -15.55 -2.49
C ASN A 127 -11.59 -16.35 -3.76
N ILE A 128 -11.40 -15.76 -4.95
CA ILE A 128 -11.51 -16.46 -6.23
C ILE A 128 -10.47 -17.58 -6.34
N ILE A 129 -9.18 -17.27 -6.14
CA ILE A 129 -8.10 -18.27 -6.27
C ILE A 129 -8.29 -19.41 -5.27
N SER A 130 -8.68 -19.10 -4.03
CA SER A 130 -8.96 -20.09 -2.99
C SER A 130 -10.19 -20.93 -3.31
N PHE A 131 -11.20 -20.38 -4.00
CA PHE A 131 -12.40 -21.13 -4.41
C PHE A 131 -12.09 -22.17 -5.48
N TYR A 132 -11.11 -21.91 -6.33
CA TYR A 132 -10.61 -22.87 -7.33
C TYR A 132 -9.63 -23.91 -6.75
N ASP A 133 -9.49 -23.99 -5.42
CA ASP A 133 -8.60 -24.91 -4.69
C ASP A 133 -7.13 -24.85 -5.16
N VAL A 134 -6.72 -23.66 -5.59
CA VAL A 134 -5.39 -23.45 -6.13
C VAL A 134 -4.39 -23.32 -4.97
N PRO A 135 -3.23 -24.00 -5.02
CA PRO A 135 -2.26 -23.97 -3.94
C PRO A 135 -1.68 -22.58 -3.68
N THR A 136 -1.33 -22.31 -2.42
CA THR A 136 -0.94 -20.98 -1.90
C THR A 136 0.23 -20.33 -2.64
N TRP A 137 1.17 -21.11 -3.18
CA TRP A 137 2.30 -20.57 -3.95
C TRP A 137 1.85 -19.78 -5.19
N SER A 138 0.69 -20.10 -5.74
CA SER A 138 0.08 -19.41 -6.88
C SER A 138 -0.35 -17.99 -6.51
N GLN A 139 -0.81 -17.79 -5.27
CA GLN A 139 -1.21 -16.48 -4.77
C GLN A 139 0.01 -15.56 -4.72
N THR A 140 1.13 -16.05 -4.20
CA THR A 140 2.40 -15.30 -4.16
C THR A 140 2.91 -14.94 -5.56
N LEU A 141 2.74 -15.82 -6.55
CA LEU A 141 3.10 -15.51 -7.94
C LEU A 141 2.21 -14.42 -8.55
N VAL A 142 0.90 -14.46 -8.29
CA VAL A 142 -0.03 -13.41 -8.72
C VAL A 142 0.34 -12.07 -8.09
N ASP A 143 0.64 -12.07 -6.80
CA ASP A 143 1.07 -10.90 -6.04
C ASP A 143 2.37 -10.29 -6.62
N ALA A 144 3.36 -11.13 -6.92
CA ALA A 144 4.58 -10.72 -7.59
C ALA A 144 4.32 -10.13 -8.99
N LEU A 145 3.43 -10.75 -9.77
CA LEU A 145 3.06 -10.28 -11.10
C LEU A 145 2.36 -8.91 -11.05
N ILE A 146 1.44 -8.72 -10.10
CA ILE A 146 0.74 -7.43 -9.89
C ILE A 146 1.75 -6.32 -9.62
N ILE A 147 2.69 -6.55 -8.70
CA ILE A 147 3.74 -5.57 -8.40
C ILE A 147 4.60 -5.28 -9.62
N LEU A 148 5.01 -6.33 -10.35
CA LEU A 148 5.86 -6.18 -11.53
C LEU A 148 5.17 -5.33 -12.60
N ILE A 149 3.89 -5.58 -12.87
CA ILE A 149 3.09 -4.78 -13.81
C ILE A 149 2.95 -3.33 -13.31
N ALA A 150 2.64 -3.14 -12.03
CA ALA A 150 2.43 -1.81 -11.46
C ALA A 150 3.71 -0.95 -11.49
N LEU A 151 4.88 -1.56 -11.29
CA LEU A 151 6.16 -0.86 -11.31
C LEU A 151 6.72 -0.69 -12.73
N ALA A 152 6.76 -1.76 -13.52
CA ALA A 152 7.41 -1.77 -14.83
C ALA A 152 6.52 -1.15 -15.91
N GLY A 153 5.20 -1.29 -15.82
CA GLY A 153 4.26 -0.81 -16.83
C GLY A 153 4.45 0.67 -17.17
N PRO A 154 4.35 1.60 -16.19
CA PRO A 154 4.53 3.03 -16.44
C PRO A 154 5.94 3.38 -16.94
N GLY A 155 6.97 2.70 -16.43
CA GLY A 155 8.36 2.91 -16.87
C GLY A 155 8.60 2.48 -18.31
N PHE A 156 8.06 1.33 -18.70
CA PHE A 156 8.17 0.76 -20.03
C PHE A 156 7.47 1.64 -21.07
N VAL A 157 6.25 2.12 -20.77
CA VAL A 157 5.51 3.04 -21.64
C VAL A 157 6.29 4.33 -21.85
N ARG A 158 6.87 4.91 -20.79
CA ARG A 158 7.68 6.13 -20.89
C ARG A 158 8.94 5.90 -21.72
N TYR A 159 9.64 4.79 -21.49
CA TYR A 159 10.83 4.41 -22.25
C TYR A 159 10.56 4.31 -23.76
N VAL A 160 9.49 3.60 -24.14
CA VAL A 160 9.10 3.46 -25.55
C VAL A 160 8.71 4.82 -26.14
N SER A 161 7.95 5.63 -25.39
CA SER A 161 7.55 6.97 -25.86
C SER A 161 8.74 7.90 -26.11
N ASP A 162 9.76 7.84 -25.23
CA ASP A 162 10.98 8.62 -25.38
C ASP A 162 11.83 8.14 -26.57
N LEU A 163 11.86 6.83 -26.82
CA LEU A 163 12.57 6.25 -27.96
C LEU A 163 11.95 6.70 -29.29
N ILE A 164 10.62 6.61 -29.41
CA ILE A 164 9.89 7.06 -30.60
C ILE A 164 10.10 8.57 -30.83
N ARG A 165 10.09 9.36 -29.75
CA ARG A 165 10.32 10.81 -29.83
C ARG A 165 11.72 11.16 -30.32
N ARG A 166 12.76 10.40 -29.91
CA ARG A 166 14.15 10.60 -30.37
C ARG A 166 14.31 10.29 -31.86
N TYR A 167 13.72 9.20 -32.35
CA TYR A 167 13.76 8.85 -33.78
C TYR A 167 13.07 9.91 -34.65
N ARG A 168 11.94 10.49 -34.18
CA ARG A 168 11.22 11.54 -34.91
C ARG A 168 12.01 12.85 -35.04
N LEU A 169 12.87 13.17 -34.08
CA LEU A 169 13.69 14.39 -34.10
C LEU A 169 14.95 14.27 -34.96
N GLN A 170 15.48 13.06 -35.14
CA GLN A 170 16.65 12.82 -36.00
C GLN A 170 16.27 12.78 -37.49
N GLY A 171 15.08 12.31 -37.84
CA GLY A 171 14.59 12.31 -39.23
C GLY A 171 14.30 13.70 -39.83
N GLY A 172 14.13 14.73 -39.00
CA GLY A 172 13.81 16.10 -39.45
C GLY A 172 15.02 17.00 -39.75
N ARG A 173 16.26 16.51 -39.56
CA ARG A 173 17.49 17.27 -39.87
C ARG A 173 18.17 16.86 -41.18
N ALA A 174 17.59 15.90 -41.90
CA ALA A 174 18.12 15.36 -43.15
C ALA A 174 17.30 15.76 -44.40
N ALA A 175 16.35 16.68 -44.26
CA ALA A 175 15.59 17.31 -45.34
C ALA A 175 15.81 18.82 -45.30
#